data_AF-A0A7R9TIG1-F1
#
_entry.id   AF-A0A7R9TIG1-F1
#
_cell.length_a   1.000
_cell.length_b   1.000
_cell.length_c   1.000
_cell.angle_alpha   90.00
_cell.angle_beta   90.00
_cell.angle_gamma   90.00
#
_symmetry.space_group_name_H-M   'P 1'
#
loop_
_entity.id
_entity.type
_entity.pdbx_description
1 polymer ?
#
loop_
_entity_poly.entity_id
_entity_poly.type
_entity_poly.pdbx_seq_one_letter_code
_entity_poly.pdbx_strand_id
1 'polypeptide(L)'
;EEPPFWSLPARVHERSPLAVQRIVHQTFRCWSAVPPASRAAMATWAELNPTWEVRYYSDTRARELVARRYPDVIDAYDGLPKPVERADLFRYLVLHAEGGFYADTDVECMQPLDSWLGSRAELIVGVEQEF
;
A
#
# COMPACT_ATOMS: atom_id res chain seq x y z
N GLU A 1 -2.04 -12.94 -15.99
CA GLU A 1 -3.28 -12.79 -15.22
C GLU A 1 -3.00 -11.95 -14.00
N GLU A 2 -3.94 -11.05 -13.65
CA GLU A 2 -3.85 -10.40 -12.36
C GLU A 2 -4.07 -11.46 -11.27
N PRO A 3 -3.27 -11.42 -10.22
CA PRO A 3 -3.39 -12.32 -9.11
C PRO A 3 -4.72 -12.08 -8.40
N PRO A 4 -5.30 -13.14 -7.80
CA PRO A 4 -6.48 -12.97 -6.97
C PRO A 4 -6.16 -11.94 -5.90
N PHE A 5 -7.10 -11.02 -5.67
CA PHE A 5 -7.02 -10.02 -4.61
C PHE A 5 -6.47 -10.71 -3.35
N TRP A 6 -5.24 -10.39 -2.93
CA TRP A 6 -4.66 -10.95 -1.69
C TRP A 6 -5.28 -10.28 -0.47
N SER A 7 -6.60 -10.25 -0.40
CA SER A 7 -7.21 -10.26 0.90
C SER A 7 -7.12 -11.69 1.42
N LEU A 8 -6.05 -12.00 2.16
CA LEU A 8 -6.31 -12.88 3.29
C LEU A 8 -7.27 -12.10 4.19
N PRO A 9 -8.44 -12.64 4.54
CA PRO A 9 -9.37 -11.92 5.39
C PRO A 9 -8.67 -11.66 6.72
N ALA A 10 -8.27 -10.41 6.96
CA ALA A 10 -7.99 -9.96 8.30
C ALA A 10 -9.26 -10.23 9.12
N ARG A 11 -9.11 -10.85 10.30
CA ARG A 11 -10.23 -10.94 11.25
C ARG A 11 -10.75 -9.52 11.46
N VAL A 12 -12.03 -9.28 11.19
CA VAL A 12 -12.65 -7.95 11.28
C VAL A 12 -12.42 -7.40 12.68
N HIS A 13 -11.53 -6.41 12.80
CA HIS A 13 -11.40 -5.62 14.03
C HIS A 13 -12.24 -4.36 13.84
N GLU A 14 -12.94 -3.95 14.90
CA GLU A 14 -13.67 -2.68 14.94
C GLU A 14 -12.72 -1.53 14.60
N ARG A 15 -13.14 -0.65 13.69
CA ARG A 15 -12.33 0.49 13.23
C ARG A 15 -12.22 1.51 14.37
N SER A 16 -11.09 1.53 15.07
CA SER A 16 -10.75 2.66 15.93
C SER A 16 -10.32 3.85 15.06
N PRO A 17 -10.92 5.05 15.24
CA PRO A 17 -10.55 6.24 14.47
C PRO A 17 -9.15 6.78 14.79
N LEU A 18 -8.51 6.31 15.87
CA LEU A 18 -7.20 6.77 16.34
C LEU A 18 -6.06 5.79 16.07
N ALA A 19 -6.34 4.65 15.42
CA ALA A 19 -5.35 3.61 15.14
C ALA A 19 -5.13 3.43 13.64
N VAL A 20 -3.87 3.25 13.25
CA VAL A 20 -3.50 2.83 11.89
C VAL A 20 -4.31 1.59 11.51
N GLN A 21 -5.02 1.67 10.38
CA GLN A 21 -5.78 0.54 9.86
C GLN A 21 -4.81 -0.59 9.52
N ARG A 22 -5.17 -1.85 9.79
CA ARG A 22 -4.27 -2.99 9.56
C ARG A 22 -4.24 -3.42 8.10
N ILE A 23 -3.82 -2.51 7.22
CA ILE A 23 -3.74 -2.70 5.77
C ILE A 23 -2.36 -2.24 5.31
N VAL A 24 -1.66 -3.10 4.57
CA VAL A 24 -0.44 -2.76 3.83
C VAL A 24 -0.82 -2.54 2.37
N HIS A 25 -0.45 -1.41 1.80
CA HIS A 25 -0.69 -1.05 0.41
C HIS A 25 0.61 -1.09 -0.37
N GLN A 26 0.59 -1.77 -1.53
CA GLN A 26 1.72 -1.81 -2.47
C GLN A 26 1.19 -1.59 -3.89
N THR A 27 1.90 -0.82 -4.70
CA THR A 27 1.51 -0.55 -6.10
C THR A 27 2.64 -0.90 -7.07
N PHE A 28 2.27 -1.41 -8.24
CA PHE A 28 3.20 -1.62 -9.35
C PHE A 28 2.43 -1.66 -10.66
N ARG A 29 3.06 -1.32 -11.79
CA ARG A 29 2.41 -1.25 -13.11
C ARG A 29 1.40 -2.38 -13.37
N CYS A 30 1.85 -3.63 -13.30
CA CYS A 30 1.01 -4.81 -13.37
C CYS A 30 1.74 -6.02 -12.77
N TRP A 31 0.99 -7.02 -12.33
CA TRP A 31 1.56 -8.15 -11.61
C TRP A 31 2.60 -8.93 -12.42
N SER A 32 2.33 -9.19 -13.70
CA SER A 32 3.25 -9.94 -14.55
C SER A 32 4.61 -9.25 -14.74
N ALA A 33 4.66 -7.92 -14.57
CA ALA A 33 5.87 -7.13 -14.70
C ALA A 33 6.67 -6.99 -13.39
N VAL A 34 6.11 -7.39 -12.23
CA VAL A 34 6.85 -7.32 -10.96
C VAL A 34 8.09 -8.20 -11.03
N PRO A 35 9.30 -7.73 -10.71
CA PRO A 35 10.49 -8.57 -10.69
C PRO A 35 10.38 -9.72 -9.66
N PRO A 36 11.03 -10.88 -9.88
CA PRO A 36 11.03 -11.97 -8.89
C PRO A 36 11.53 -11.56 -7.50
N ALA A 37 12.57 -10.72 -7.43
CA ALA A 37 13.10 -10.21 -6.16
C ALA A 37 12.05 -9.34 -5.43
N SER A 38 11.37 -8.44 -6.15
CA SER A 38 10.27 -7.64 -5.59
C SER A 38 9.10 -8.53 -5.14
N ARG A 39 8.75 -9.59 -5.89
CA ARG A 39 7.73 -10.55 -5.43
C ARG A 39 8.12 -11.23 -4.11
N ALA A 40 9.39 -11.59 -3.94
CA ALA A 40 9.88 -12.14 -2.68
C ALA A 40 9.81 -11.12 -1.55
N ALA A 41 10.24 -9.87 -1.80
CA ALA A 41 10.12 -8.77 -0.84
C ALA A 41 8.65 -8.51 -0.44
N MET A 42 7.73 -8.44 -1.40
CA MET A 42 6.28 -8.32 -1.15
C MET A 42 5.74 -9.45 -0.28
N ALA A 43 6.20 -10.69 -0.47
CA ALA A 43 5.73 -11.84 0.31
C ALA A 43 6.04 -11.69 1.82
N THR A 44 7.19 -11.12 2.16
CA THR A 44 7.60 -10.93 3.57
C THR A 44 6.60 -10.09 4.37
N TRP A 45 5.92 -9.13 3.73
CA TRP A 45 4.90 -8.30 4.39
C TRP A 45 3.70 -9.13 4.83
N ALA A 46 3.23 -10.06 4.00
CA ALA A 46 2.12 -10.95 4.34
C ALA A 46 2.55 -12.02 5.35
N GLU A 47 3.76 -12.56 5.21
CA GLU A 47 4.30 -13.61 6.10
C GLU A 47 4.54 -13.11 7.53
N LEU A 48 5.10 -11.91 7.69
CA LEU A 48 5.39 -11.33 9.01
C LEU A 48 4.19 -10.62 9.66
N ASN A 49 3.15 -10.30 8.90
CA ASN A 49 1.97 -9.58 9.39
C ASN A 49 0.67 -10.36 9.13
N PRO A 50 0.49 -11.57 9.68
CA PRO A 50 -0.67 -12.43 9.39
C PRO A 50 -2.01 -11.85 9.86
N THR A 51 -1.99 -10.81 10.70
CA THR A 51 -3.17 -10.06 11.17
C THR A 51 -3.50 -8.84 10.32
N TRP A 52 -2.65 -8.52 9.34
CA TRP A 52 -2.79 -7.39 8.42
C TRP A 52 -3.27 -7.86 7.05
N GLU A 53 -4.10 -7.04 6.41
CA GLU A 53 -4.47 -7.23 5.01
C GLU A 53 -3.35 -6.66 4.10
N VAL A 54 -2.93 -7.37 3.07
CA VAL A 54 -1.93 -6.86 2.10
C VAL A 54 -2.59 -6.65 0.74
N ARG A 55 -2.74 -5.39 0.34
CA ARG A 55 -3.40 -4.99 -0.91
C ARG A 55 -2.39 -4.60 -1.97
N TYR A 56 -2.49 -5.26 -3.13
CA TYR A 56 -1.77 -4.91 -4.34
C TYR A 56 -2.64 -4.11 -5.31
N TYR A 57 -2.08 -3.04 -5.86
CA TYR A 57 -2.71 -2.20 -6.88
C TYR A 57 -1.88 -2.22 -8.17
N SER A 58 -2.51 -2.59 -9.28
CA SER A 58 -1.99 -2.31 -10.62
C SER A 58 -2.23 -0.84 -10.97
N ASP A 59 -1.60 -0.33 -12.04
CA ASP A 59 -1.88 1.03 -12.53
C ASP A 59 -3.39 1.25 -12.76
N THR A 60 -4.06 0.24 -13.31
CA THR A 60 -5.52 0.26 -13.53
C THR A 60 -6.29 0.38 -12.22
N ARG A 61 -5.99 -0.48 -11.23
CA ARG A 61 -6.68 -0.48 -9.93
C ARG A 61 -6.39 0.77 -9.11
N ALA A 62 -5.17 1.29 -9.20
CA ALA A 62 -4.77 2.54 -8.58
C ALA A 62 -5.62 3.68 -9.15
N ARG A 63 -5.69 3.80 -10.48
CA ARG A 63 -6.51 4.79 -11.16
C ARG A 63 -8.00 4.65 -10.84
N GLU A 64 -8.54 3.43 -10.79
CA GLU A 64 -9.94 3.18 -10.40
C GLU A 64 -10.26 3.64 -8.98
N LEU A 65 -9.34 3.42 -8.03
CA LEU A 65 -9.50 3.93 -6.67
C LEU A 65 -9.50 5.45 -6.66
N VAL A 66 -8.58 6.08 -7.39
CA VAL A 66 -8.50 7.54 -7.49
C VAL A 66 -9.78 8.12 -8.10
N ALA A 67 -10.21 7.60 -9.25
CA ALA A 67 -11.43 8.07 -9.92
C ALA A 67 -12.68 7.93 -9.03
N ARG A 68 -12.76 6.86 -8.23
CA ARG A 68 -13.89 6.61 -7.33
C ARG A 68 -13.88 7.47 -6.06
N ARG A 69 -12.70 7.72 -5.48
CA ARG A 69 -12.59 8.40 -4.16
C ARG A 69 -12.23 9.88 -4.25
N TYR A 70 -11.63 10.28 -5.36
CA TYR A 70 -11.14 11.63 -5.60
C TYR A 70 -11.50 12.07 -7.04
N PRO A 71 -12.80 12.19 -7.37
CA PRO A 71 -13.23 12.62 -8.70
C PRO A 71 -12.68 13.99 -9.08
N ASP A 72 -12.42 14.88 -8.10
CA ASP A 72 -11.85 16.20 -8.35
C ASP A 72 -10.32 16.18 -8.57
N VAL A 73 -9.66 15.05 -8.33
CA VAL A 73 -8.19 14.88 -8.45
C VAL A 73 -7.81 14.02 -9.66
N ILE A 74 -8.75 13.27 -10.24
CA ILE A 74 -8.45 12.30 -11.31
C ILE A 74 -7.81 12.94 -12.54
N ASP A 75 -8.22 14.14 -12.93
CA ASP A 75 -7.64 14.86 -14.07
C ASP A 75 -6.17 15.24 -13.82
N ALA A 76 -5.85 15.64 -12.58
CA ALA A 76 -4.47 15.92 -12.17
C ALA A 76 -3.64 14.62 -12.12
N TYR A 77 -4.21 13.53 -11.59
CA TYR A 77 -3.57 12.22 -11.54
C TYR A 77 -3.26 11.67 -12.94
N ASP A 78 -4.21 11.75 -13.85
CA ASP A 78 -4.05 11.32 -15.25
C ASP A 78 -3.12 12.25 -16.05
N GLY A 79 -3.06 13.54 -15.67
CA GLY A 79 -2.18 14.53 -16.26
C GLY A 79 -0.69 14.36 -15.91
N LEU A 80 -0.34 13.53 -14.92
CA LEU A 80 1.05 13.24 -14.57
C LEU A 80 1.74 12.43 -15.68
N PRO A 81 2.82 12.95 -16.29
CA PRO A 81 3.41 12.35 -17.48
C PRO A 81 4.09 11.01 -17.20
N LYS A 82 4.67 10.82 -16.01
CA LYS A 82 5.41 9.59 -15.69
C LYS A 82 4.60 8.64 -14.80
N PRO A 83 4.70 7.31 -15.04
CA PRO A 83 4.10 6.32 -14.14
C PRO A 83 4.58 6.43 -12.69
N VAL A 84 5.85 6.78 -12.46
CA VAL A 84 6.41 6.95 -11.11
C VAL A 84 5.75 8.12 -10.37
N GLU A 85 5.49 9.23 -11.07
CA GLU A 85 4.81 10.39 -10.48
C GLU A 85 3.37 10.04 -10.07
N ARG A 86 2.68 9.19 -10.85
CA ARG A 86 1.36 8.67 -10.48
C ARG A 86 1.42 7.75 -9.26
N ALA A 87 2.42 6.86 -9.18
CA ALA A 87 2.63 6.03 -8.01
C ALA A 87 2.92 6.85 -6.75
N ASP A 88 3.73 7.92 -6.88
CA ASP A 88 4.04 8.84 -5.79
C ASP A 88 2.80 9.53 -5.24
N LEU A 89 1.94 10.04 -6.13
CA LEU A 89 0.66 10.63 -5.72
C LEU A 89 -0.28 9.57 -5.13
N PHE A 90 -0.34 8.38 -5.73
CA PHE A 90 -1.20 7.29 -5.29
C PHE A 90 -0.93 6.87 -3.84
N ARG A 91 0.35 6.80 -3.43
CA ARG A 91 0.76 6.50 -2.04
C ARG A 91 0.03 7.38 -1.02
N TYR A 92 -0.07 8.68 -1.26
CA TYR A 92 -0.77 9.57 -0.35
C TYR A 92 -2.28 9.41 -0.44
N LEU A 93 -2.82 9.25 -1.65
CA LEU A 93 -4.26 9.09 -1.87
C LEU A 93 -4.82 7.81 -1.27
N VAL A 94 -4.10 6.69 -1.34
CA VAL A 94 -4.54 5.42 -0.76
C VAL A 94 -4.51 5.47 0.76
N LEU A 95 -3.46 6.06 1.36
CA LEU A 95 -3.37 6.24 2.80
C LEU A 95 -4.45 7.19 3.33
N HIS A 96 -4.76 8.28 2.61
CA HIS A 96 -5.85 9.17 2.99
C HIS A 96 -7.23 8.50 2.86
N ALA A 97 -7.43 7.66 1.83
CA ALA A 97 -8.73 7.02 1.58
C ALA A 97 -9.03 5.84 2.51
N GLU A 98 -8.01 5.04 2.82
CA GLU A 98 -8.16 3.73 3.46
C GLU A 98 -7.40 3.61 4.79
N GLY A 99 -6.56 4.60 5.13
CA GLY A 99 -5.60 4.50 6.23
C GLY A 99 -4.47 3.52 5.90
N GLY A 100 -3.81 3.00 6.94
CA GLY A 100 -2.89 1.88 6.82
C GLY A 100 -1.43 2.28 6.62
N PHE A 101 -0.68 1.36 6.03
CA PHE A 101 0.75 1.43 5.81
C PHE A 101 1.04 1.27 4.32
N TYR A 102 1.89 2.10 3.74
CA TYR A 102 2.31 1.96 2.35
C TYR A 102 3.76 1.48 2.32
N ALA A 103 4.05 0.49 1.49
CA ALA A 103 5.40 -0.02 1.26
C ALA A 103 5.64 -0.20 -0.25
N ASP A 104 6.81 0.20 -0.74
CA ASP A 104 7.19 -0.10 -2.11
C ASP A 104 7.39 -1.60 -2.32
N THR A 105 7.24 -2.05 -3.57
CA THR A 105 7.27 -3.48 -3.90
C THR A 105 8.67 -4.11 -3.79
N ASP A 106 9.71 -3.30 -3.76
CA ASP A 106 11.10 -3.71 -3.59
C ASP A 106 11.60 -3.56 -2.15
N VAL A 107 10.73 -3.17 -1.21
CA VAL A 107 11.06 -3.09 0.22
C VAL A 107 10.72 -4.41 0.92
N GLU A 108 11.72 -4.99 1.59
CA GLU A 108 11.57 -6.17 2.43
C GLU A 108 11.09 -5.81 3.84
N CYS A 109 10.10 -6.54 4.35
CA CYS A 109 9.68 -6.45 5.74
C CYS A 109 10.63 -7.28 6.59
N MET A 110 11.35 -6.63 7.51
CA MET A 110 12.32 -7.31 8.38
C MET A 110 11.78 -7.70 9.76
N GLN A 111 10.67 -7.06 10.18
CA GLN A 111 10.04 -7.30 11.48
C GLN A 111 8.53 -7.03 11.39
N PRO A 112 7.70 -7.74 12.17
CA PRO A 112 6.26 -7.49 12.21
C PRO A 112 5.93 -6.03 12.55
N LEU A 113 4.96 -5.41 11.88
CA LEU A 113 4.48 -4.07 12.14
C LEU A 113 4.06 -3.91 13.62
N ASP A 114 3.33 -4.88 14.15
CA ASP A 114 2.86 -4.86 15.54
C ASP A 114 4.00 -4.86 16.59
N SER A 115 5.26 -5.16 16.21
CA SER A 115 6.39 -5.11 17.15
C SER A 115 6.91 -3.70 17.44
N TRP A 116 6.66 -2.76 16.54
CA TRP A 116 7.18 -1.39 16.62
C TRP A 116 6.11 -0.31 16.41
N LEU A 117 4.95 -0.67 15.85
CA LEU A 117 3.82 0.22 15.66
C LEU A 117 3.12 0.46 17.01
N GLY A 118 3.31 1.68 17.55
CA GLY A 118 2.66 2.08 18.81
C GLY A 118 1.15 2.12 18.68
N SER A 119 0.43 1.72 19.74
CA SER A 119 -1.04 1.66 19.78
C SER A 119 -1.77 3.02 19.65
N ARG A 120 -1.02 4.12 19.55
CA ARG A 120 -1.50 5.50 19.40
C ARG A 120 -0.86 6.23 18.21
N ALA A 121 -0.19 5.50 17.32
CA ALA A 121 0.37 6.13 16.13
C ALA A 121 -0.76 6.59 15.21
N GLU A 122 -0.79 7.89 14.90
CA GLU A 122 -1.73 8.48 13.92
C GLU A 122 -1.06 8.66 12.55
N LEU A 123 0.26 8.85 12.53
CA LEU A 123 1.08 8.98 11.32
C LEU A 123 2.42 8.28 11.53
N ILE A 124 2.86 7.54 10.52
CA ILE A 124 4.17 6.91 10.46
C ILE A 124 4.83 7.35 9.15
N VAL A 125 6.05 7.86 9.25
CA VAL A 125 6.83 8.30 8.09
C VAL A 125 8.17 7.57 8.13
N GLY A 126 8.53 6.93 7.03
CA GLY A 126 9.86 6.34 6.88
C GLY A 126 10.91 7.46 6.87
N VAL A 127 11.98 7.28 7.64
CA VAL A 127 13.16 8.14 7.55
C VAL A 127 14.17 7.43 6.66
N GLU A 128 14.43 8.01 5.49
CA GLU A 128 15.50 7.54 4.62
C GLU A 128 16.78 8.31 4.98
N GLN A 129 17.82 7.57 5.37
CA GLN A 129 19.15 8.12 5.50
C GLN A 129 19.84 7.94 4.15
N GLU A 130 19.95 9.02 3.39
CA GLU A 130 20.82 9.05 2.21
C GLU A 130 22.28 8.92 2.70
N PHE A 131 22.94 7.82 2.33
CA PHE A 131 24.37 7.60 2.55
C PHE A 131 25.11 7.56 1.21
#